data_AF-A0AAV0IPW5-F1
#
_entry.id   AF-A0AAV0IPW5-F1
#
_cell.length_a   1.000
_cell.length_b   1.000
_cell.length_c   1.000
_cell.angle_alpha   90.00
_cell.angle_beta   90.00
_cell.angle_gamma   90.00
#
_symmetry.space_group_name_H-M   'P 1'
#
loop_
_entity.id
_entity.type
_entity.pdbx_description
1 polymer ?
#
loop_
_entity_poly.entity_id
_entity_poly.type
_entity_poly.pdbx_seq_one_letter_code
_entity_poly.pdbx_strand_id
1 'polypeptide(L)'
;MASTSVSRPQILSLYRSILRTARQFTDYNIRQYSRRRAVDGFRQNGGLTDPSSISAAFSDGESQLQVVKRQAVVYSLYAPEVRSVMETYLAGKRS
;
A
#
# COMPACT_ATOMS: atom_id res chain seq x y z
N MET A 1 31.01 2.00 8.36
CA MET A 1 29.95 1.29 7.62
C MET A 1 29.29 2.30 6.71
N ALA A 2 29.33 2.11 5.39
CA ALA A 2 28.75 3.08 4.46
C ALA A 2 27.23 3.12 4.67
N SER A 3 26.71 4.21 5.22
CA SER A 3 25.28 4.49 5.28
C SER A 3 24.79 4.66 3.85
N THR A 4 24.30 3.59 3.24
CA THR A 4 23.60 3.63 1.95
C THR A 4 22.37 4.50 2.12
N SER A 5 22.45 5.75 1.68
CA SER A 5 21.32 6.66 1.73
C SER A 5 20.22 6.12 0.83
N VAL A 6 19.01 6.00 1.38
CA VAL A 6 17.85 5.57 0.61
C VAL A 6 17.57 6.62 -0.45
N SER A 7 17.59 6.20 -1.71
CA SER A 7 17.39 7.10 -2.84
C SER A 7 15.91 7.33 -3.14
N ARG A 8 15.58 8.50 -3.71
CA ARG A 8 14.21 8.84 -4.14
C ARG A 8 13.59 7.78 -5.07
N PRO A 9 14.31 7.20 -6.06
CA PRO A 9 13.76 6.12 -6.88
C PRO A 9 13.36 4.88 -6.08
N GLN A 10 14.13 4.50 -5.06
CA GLN A 10 13.79 3.37 -4.18
C GLN A 10 12.51 3.64 -3.40
N ILE A 11 12.38 4.84 -2.81
CA ILE A 11 11.16 5.26 -2.09
C ILE A 11 9.93 5.19 -3.01
N LEU A 12 10.03 5.73 -4.23
CA LEU A 12 8.93 5.70 -5.20
C LEU A 12 8.63 4.27 -5.67
N SER A 13 9.63 3.41 -5.80
CA SER A 13 9.45 1.99 -6.14
C SER A 13 8.68 1.25 -5.04
N LEU A 14 9.04 1.49 -3.78
CA LEU A 14 8.36 0.93 -2.61
C LEU A 14 6.90 1.38 -2.56
N TYR A 15 6.65 2.68 -2.71
CA TYR A 15 5.30 3.24 -2.76
C TYR A 15 4.43 2.58 -3.84
N ARG A 16 4.94 2.51 -5.07
CA ARG A 16 4.21 1.87 -6.19
C ARG A 16 4.00 0.38 -5.96
N SER A 17 4.92 -0.29 -5.27
CA SER A 17 4.80 -1.71 -4.95
C SER A 17 3.66 -1.94 -3.95
N ILE A 18 3.58 -1.13 -2.89
CA ILE A 18 2.47 -1.20 -1.92
C ILE A 18 1.13 -0.92 -2.61
N LEU A 19 1.05 0.12 -3.44
CA LEU A 19 -0.18 0.45 -4.17
C LEU A 19 -0.60 -0.66 -5.15
N ARG A 20 0.36 -1.32 -5.81
CA ARG A 20 0.08 -2.44 -6.71
C ARG A 20 -0.45 -3.64 -5.94
N THR A 21 0.15 -4.00 -4.80
CA THR A 21 -0.35 -5.08 -3.95
C THR A 21 -1.72 -4.75 -3.36
N ALA A 22 -1.96 -3.51 -2.92
CA ALA A 22 -3.26 -3.09 -2.42
C ALA A 22 -4.39 -3.26 -3.47
N ARG A 23 -4.09 -3.15 -4.77
CA ARG A 23 -5.07 -3.40 -5.84
C ARG A 23 -5.49 -4.87 -5.97
N GLN A 24 -4.73 -5.81 -5.40
CA GLN A 24 -5.02 -7.25 -5.47
C GLN A 24 -6.10 -7.67 -4.48
N PHE A 25 -6.43 -6.84 -3.47
CA PHE A 25 -7.55 -7.11 -2.58
C PHE A 25 -8.86 -7.10 -3.35
N THR A 26 -9.60 -8.21 -3.26
CA THR A 26 -10.93 -8.38 -3.85
C THR A 26 -11.96 -7.50 -3.15
N ASP A 27 -11.93 -7.46 -1.81
CA ASP A 27 -12.80 -6.60 -1.01
C ASP A 27 -12.51 -5.11 -1.25
N TYR A 28 -13.56 -4.36 -1.58
CA TYR A 28 -13.49 -2.92 -1.84
C TYR A 28 -12.95 -2.13 -0.65
N ASN A 29 -13.47 -2.38 0.55
CA ASN A 29 -13.12 -1.62 1.75
C ASN A 29 -11.65 -1.84 2.09
N ILE A 30 -11.17 -3.09 2.00
CA ILE A 30 -9.77 -3.42 2.28
C ILE A 30 -8.86 -2.81 1.22
N ARG A 31 -9.24 -2.86 -0.06
CA ARG A 31 -8.52 -2.21 -1.16
C ARG A 31 -8.41 -0.70 -0.97
N GLN A 32 -9.52 -0.02 -0.66
CA GLN A 32 -9.53 1.44 -0.44
C GLN A 32 -8.78 1.83 0.82
N TYR A 33 -8.96 1.10 1.92
CA TYR A 33 -8.27 1.35 3.18
C TYR A 33 -6.75 1.21 3.00
N SER A 34 -6.30 0.10 2.41
CA SER A 34 -4.87 -0.17 2.19
C SER A 34 -4.24 0.91 1.29
N ARG A 35 -4.95 1.32 0.24
CA ARG A 35 -4.52 2.44 -0.62
C ARG A 35 -4.41 3.75 0.15
N ARG A 36 -5.44 4.13 0.93
CA ARG A 36 -5.46 5.36 1.72
C ARG A 36 -4.32 5.37 2.73
N ARG A 37 -4.17 4.28 3.50
CA ARG A 37 -3.11 4.13 4.50
C ARG A 37 -1.72 4.29 3.91
N ALA A 38 -1.48 3.70 2.73
CA ALA A 38 -0.22 3.87 2.01
C ALA A 38 -0.01 5.33 1.57
N VAL A 39 -1.00 5.96 0.93
CA VAL A 39 -0.90 7.38 0.50
C VAL A 39 -0.59 8.29 1.69
N ASP A 40 -1.33 8.14 2.78
CA ASP A 40 -1.20 8.98 3.97
C ASP A 40 0.17 8.79 4.64
N GLY A 41 0.63 7.54 4.77
CA GLY A 41 1.95 7.25 5.33
C GLY A 41 3.10 7.89 4.53
N PHE A 42 3.05 7.83 3.20
CA PHE A 42 4.08 8.46 2.37
C PHE A 42 3.99 9.99 2.37
N ARG A 43 2.79 10.57 2.50
CA ARG A 43 2.62 12.02 2.65
C ARG A 43 3.13 12.53 3.99
N GLN A 44 2.82 11.83 5.08
CA GLN A 44 3.28 12.17 6.44
C GLN A 44 4.80 12.18 6.53
N ASN A 45 5.47 11.24 5.85
CA ASN A 45 6.93 11.15 5.82
C ASN A 45 7.59 11.96 4.68
N GLY A 46 6.81 12.67 3.86
CA GLY A 46 7.32 13.38 2.68
C GLY A 46 8.23 14.57 2.98
N GLY A 47 8.19 15.08 4.22
CA GLY A 47 9.01 16.20 4.69
C GLY A 47 10.27 15.78 5.47
N LEU A 48 10.57 14.49 5.57
CA LEU A 48 11.78 14.03 6.27
C LEU A 48 13.05 14.48 5.51
N THR A 49 13.97 15.10 6.24
CA THR A 49 15.26 15.58 5.72
C THR A 49 16.45 14.82 6.30
N ASP A 50 16.30 14.27 7.51
CA ASP A 50 17.32 13.49 8.18
C ASP A 50 17.48 12.10 7.53
N PRO A 51 18.68 11.73 7.03
CA PRO A 51 18.92 10.44 6.40
C PRO A 51 18.60 9.24 7.28
N SER A 52 18.80 9.35 8.60
CA SER A 52 18.53 8.23 9.52
C SER A 52 17.02 7.96 9.65
N SER A 53 16.23 9.04 9.76
CA SER A 53 14.77 9.01 9.77
C SER A 53 14.20 8.48 8.45
N ILE A 54 14.77 8.89 7.31
CA ILE A 54 14.37 8.37 5.99
C ILE A 54 14.64 6.86 5.89
N SER A 55 15.79 6.40 6.37
CA SER A 55 16.14 4.97 6.38
C SER A 55 15.18 4.16 7.25
N ALA A 56 14.87 4.65 8.45
CA ALA A 56 13.92 4.02 9.35
C ALA A 56 12.50 3.93 8.73
N ALA A 57 12.00 5.04 8.17
CA ALA A 57 10.71 5.07 7.50
C ALA A 57 10.66 4.15 6.26
N PHE A 58 11.76 4.06 5.51
CA PHE A 58 11.87 3.14 4.38
C PHE A 58 11.80 1.68 4.83
N SER A 59 12.54 1.31 5.89
CA SER A 59 12.54 -0.04 6.45
C SER A 59 11.17 -0.46 7.03
N ASP A 60 10.47 0.48 7.69
CA ASP A 60 9.08 0.25 8.09
C ASP A 60 8.20 0.02 6.87
N GLY A 61 8.30 0.86 5.83
CA GLY A 61 7.55 0.69 4.59
C GLY A 61 7.80 -0.66 3.90
N GLU A 62 9.04 -1.18 3.91
CA GLU A 62 9.36 -2.51 3.41
C GLU A 62 8.68 -3.61 4.23
N SER A 63 8.67 -3.45 5.56
CA SER A 63 7.96 -4.37 6.46
C SER A 63 6.44 -4.35 6.21
N GLN A 64 5.85 -3.17 6.03
CA GLN A 64 4.44 -3.00 5.68
C GLN A 64 4.12 -3.63 4.32
N LEU A 65 5.01 -3.52 3.31
CA LEU A 65 4.81 -4.19 2.03
C LEU A 65 4.69 -5.71 2.20
N GLN A 66 5.50 -6.33 3.06
CA GLN A 66 5.39 -7.78 3.31
C GLN A 66 4.07 -8.14 4.00
N VAL A 67 3.61 -7.31 4.94
CA VAL A 67 2.30 -7.50 5.59
C VAL A 67 1.18 -7.43 4.55
N VAL A 68 1.16 -6.39 3.72
CA VAL A 68 0.13 -6.20 2.68
C VAL A 68 0.13 -7.36 1.69
N LYS A 69 1.30 -7.89 1.30
CA LYS A 69 1.40 -9.09 0.45
C LYS A 69 0.78 -10.33 1.08
N ARG A 70 1.10 -10.61 2.35
CA ARG A 70 0.52 -11.75 3.08
C ARG A 70 -0.99 -11.62 3.21
N GLN A 71 -1.46 -10.42 3.55
CA GLN A 71 -2.89 -10.13 3.65
C GLN A 71 -3.59 -10.30 2.31
N ALA A 72 -2.99 -9.87 1.19
CA ALA A 72 -3.59 -10.08 -0.14
C ALA A 72 -3.86 -11.57 -0.41
N VAL A 73 -2.95 -12.46 -0.01
CA VAL A 73 -3.14 -13.91 -0.11
C VAL A 73 -4.27 -14.38 0.81
N VAL A 74 -4.27 -14.00 2.08
CA VAL A 74 -5.32 -14.41 3.03
C VAL A 74 -6.71 -13.97 2.56
N TYR A 75 -6.86 -12.71 2.16
CA TYR A 75 -8.13 -12.20 1.65
C TYR A 75 -8.58 -12.88 0.35
N SER A 76 -7.64 -13.36 -0.47
CA SER A 76 -7.99 -14.12 -1.67
C SER A 76 -8.54 -15.52 -1.34
N LEU A 77 -8.06 -16.15 -0.25
CA LEU A 77 -8.52 -17.47 0.21
C LEU A 77 -9.93 -17.42 0.81
N TYR A 78 -10.31 -16.28 1.40
CA TYR A 78 -11.61 -16.06 2.03
C TYR A 78 -12.45 -15.02 1.27
N ALA A 79 -12.19 -14.83 -0.02
CA ALA A 79 -12.89 -13.83 -0.80
C ALA A 79 -14.39 -14.17 -0.88
N PRO A 80 -15.29 -13.24 -0.51
CA PRO A 80 -16.73 -13.48 -0.65
C PRO A 80 -17.11 -13.60 -2.13
N GLU A 81 -18.02 -14.52 -2.45
CA GLU A 81 -18.51 -14.73 -3.83
C GLU A 81 -19.30 -13.51 -4.35
N VAL A 82 -19.86 -12.72 -3.44
CA VAL A 82 -20.69 -11.55 -3.75
C VAL A 82 -19.85 -10.28 -3.69
N ARG A 83 -19.94 -9.47 -4.74
CA ARG A 83 -19.31 -8.13 -4.81
C ARG A 83 -19.92 -7.19 -3.78
N SER A 84 -19.11 -6.28 -3.25
CA SER A 84 -19.59 -5.30 -2.28
C SER A 84 -20.64 -4.37 -2.89
N VAL A 85 -21.58 -3.86 -2.07
CA VAL A 85 -22.63 -2.91 -2.52
C VAL A 85 -22.00 -1.71 -3.24
N MET A 86 -20.88 -1.19 -2.74
CA MET A 86 -20.17 -0.08 -3.38
C MET A 86 -19.64 -0.42 -4.77
N GLU A 87 -19.16 -1.64 -5.01
CA GLU A 87 -18.73 -2.05 -6.34
C GLU A 87 -19.90 -2.18 -7.31
N THR A 88 -21.05 -2.68 -6.84
CA THR A 88 -22.26 -2.77 -7.68
C THR A 88 -22.78 -1.37 -8.07
N TYR A 89 -22.80 -0.43 -7.12
CA TYR A 89 -23.18 0.97 -7.38
C TYR A 89 -22.24 1.66 -8.38
N LEU A 90 -20.92 1.49 -8.22
CA LEU A 90 -19.93 2.09 -9.12
C LEU A 90 -19.97 1.49 -10.54
N ALA A 91 -20.31 0.21 -10.66
CA ALA A 91 -20.48 -0.44 -11.97
C ALA A 91 -21.71 0.11 -12.72
N GLY A 92 -22.84 0.29 -12.03
CA GLY A 92 -24.08 0.82 -12.63
C GLY A 92 -23.97 2.28 -13.09
N LYS A 93 -23.08 3.07 -12.50
CA LYS A 93 -22.87 4.49 -12.86
C LYS A 93 -21.96 4.71 -14.07
N ARG A 94 -21.31 3.64 -14.56
CA ARG A 94 -20.40 3.65 -15.72
C ARG A 94 -21.05 3.11 -16.99
N SER A 95 -22.30 2.66 -16.90
CA SER A 95 -23.14 2.20 -18.01
C SER A 95 -24.16 3.27 -18.37
#